data_AF-A0A7K3IVU0-F1
#
_entry.id   AF-A0A7K3IVU0-F1
#
_cell.length_a   1.000
_cell.length_b   1.000
_cell.length_c   1.000
_cell.angle_alpha   90.00
_cell.angle_beta   90.00
_cell.angle_gamma   90.00
#
_symmetry.space_group_name_H-M   'P 1'
#
loop_
_entity.id
_entity.type
_entity.pdbx_description
1 polymer ?
#
loop_
_entity_poly.entity_id
_entity_poly.type
_entity_poly.pdbx_seq_one_letter_code
_entity_poly.pdbx_strand_id
1 'polypeptide(L)' 'MNWEFDEIINREGTDSVKYDLRQEIFGRNDIIPMWVADMDFKTPDF' A
#
# COMPACT_ATOMS: atom_id res chain seq x y z
N MET A 1 24.62 -3.90 2.83
CA MET A 1 23.19 -3.96 3.14
C MET A 1 22.48 -3.79 1.82
N ASN A 2 21.74 -4.81 1.36
CA ASN A 2 20.96 -4.72 0.13
C ASN A 2 19.49 -4.87 0.55
N TRP A 3 18.69 -3.85 0.25
CA TRP A 3 17.26 -3.86 0.54
C TRP A 3 16.54 -4.03 -0.78
N GLU A 4 15.63 -4.99 -0.85
CA GLU A 4 14.89 -5.27 -2.08
C GLU A 4 13.64 -4.40 -2.16
N PHE A 5 13.80 -3.18 -2.70
CA PHE A 5 12.67 -2.25 -2.87
C PHE A 5 11.83 -2.53 -4.12
N ASP A 6 12.33 -3.34 -5.05
CA ASP A 6 11.59 -3.73 -6.27
C ASP A 6 10.60 -4.89 -6.03
N GLU A 7 10.58 -5.46 -4.81
CA GLU A 7 9.60 -6.48 -4.43
C GLU A 7 8.18 -5.90 -4.46
N ILE A 8 7.31 -6.49 -5.27
CA ILE A 8 5.88 -6.14 -5.29
C ILE A 8 5.17 -6.82 -4.12
N ILE A 9 4.66 -6.00 -3.19
CA ILE A 9 3.94 -6.46 -2.00
C ILE A 9 2.45 -6.18 -2.17
N ASN A 10 1.62 -7.22 -2.05
CA ASN A 10 0.16 -7.05 -2.01
C ASN A 10 -0.26 -6.52 -0.63
N ARG A 11 -0.87 -5.33 -0.61
CA ARG A 11 -1.38 -4.65 0.59
C ARG A 11 -2.91 -4.57 0.63
N GLU A 12 -3.62 -5.24 -0.26
CA GLU A 12 -5.09 -5.31 -0.22
C GLU A 12 -5.56 -6.27 0.87
N GLY A 13 -6.61 -5.90 1.59
CA GLY A 13 -7.19 -6.70 2.66
C GLY A 13 -6.30 -6.80 3.91
N THR A 14 -5.37 -5.87 4.09
CA THR A 14 -4.46 -5.81 5.25
C THR A 14 -4.83 -4.69 6.23
N ASP A 15 -6.08 -4.21 6.19
CA ASP A 15 -6.55 -3.02 6.91
C ASP A 15 -5.75 -1.75 6.57
N SER A 16 -5.28 -1.66 5.32
CA SER A 16 -4.47 -0.54 4.84
C SER A 16 -5.38 0.60 4.38
N VAL A 17 -5.35 1.74 5.08
CA VAL A 17 -6.08 2.97 4.68
C VAL A 17 -5.82 3.31 3.20
N LYS A 18 -4.58 3.18 2.73
CA LYS A 18 -4.18 3.50 1.36
C LYS A 18 -4.87 2.62 0.31
N TYR A 19 -5.04 1.33 0.58
CA TYR A 19 -5.56 0.34 -0.37
C TYR A 19 -7.03 0.02 -0.16
N ASP A 20 -7.46 -0.15 1.08
CA ASP A 20 -8.78 -0.73 1.39
C ASP A 20 -9.88 0.32 1.41
N LEU A 21 -9.56 1.59 1.70
CA LEU A 21 -10.55 2.68 1.76
C LEU A 21 -10.79 3.42 0.43
N ARG A 22 -10.32 2.89 -0.70
CA ARG A 22 -10.47 3.56 -2.01
C ARG A 22 -11.94 3.76 -2.39
N GLN A 23 -12.78 2.76 -2.12
CA GLN A 23 -14.21 2.83 -2.44
C GLN A 23 -14.90 3.93 -1.64
N GLU A 24 -14.57 4.05 -0.35
CA GLU A 24 -15.16 5.02 0.57
C GLU A 24 -14.67 6.45 0.29
N ILE A 25 -13.39 6.61 -0.04
CA ILE A 25 -12.77 7.93 -0.24
C ILE A 25 -13.00 8.47 -1.65
N PHE A 26 -12.92 7.62 -2.68
CA PHE A 26 -12.98 8.03 -4.08
C PHE A 26 -14.24 7.55 -4.81
N GLY A 27 -15.11 6.77 -4.16
CA GLY A 27 -16.34 6.22 -4.75
C GLY A 27 -16.10 5.04 -5.71
N ARG A 28 -14.86 4.57 -5.84
CA ARG A 28 -14.45 3.47 -6.71
C ARG A 28 -13.15 2.84 -6.21
N ASN A 29 -12.97 1.54 -6.42
CA ASN A 29 -11.80 0.78 -5.96
C ASN A 29 -10.76 0.48 -7.06
N ASP A 30 -11.09 0.68 -8.33
CA ASP A 30 -10.21 0.54 -9.49
C ASP A 30 -9.32 1.78 -9.71
N ILE A 31 -8.69 2.25 -8.64
CA ILE A 31 -7.73 3.35 -8.60
C ILE A 31 -6.39 2.81 -8.12
N ILE A 32 -5.30 3.28 -8.74
CA ILE A 32 -3.94 3.04 -8.25
C ILE A 32 -3.72 3.90 -7.00
N PRO A 33 -3.48 3.31 -5.82
CA PRO A 33 -3.41 4.07 -4.59
C PRO A 33 -2.07 4.80 -4.43
N MET A 34 -2.08 6.12 -4.62
CA MET A 34 -0.88 6.99 -4.54
C MET A 34 -1.10 8.23 -3.65
N TRP A 35 -1.99 8.16 -2.66
CA TRP A 35 -2.56 9.34 -1.98
C TRP A 35 -2.23 9.46 -0.48
N VAL A 36 -2.08 8.34 0.24
CA VAL A 36 -1.65 8.35 1.66
C VAL A 36 -0.13 8.44 1.73
N ALA A 37 0.38 9.24 2.65
CA ALA A 37 1.82 9.36 2.93
C ALA A 37 2.36 8.18 3.78
N ASP A 38 2.20 6.95 3.27
CA ASP A 38 2.89 5.74 3.75
C ASP A 38 3.68 5.09 2.59
N MET A 39 4.35 3.97 2.83
CA MET A 39 5.17 3.28 1.84
C MET A 39 4.65 1.88 1.52
N ASP A 40 4.93 1.40 0.31
CA ASP A 40 4.65 0.03 -0.13
C ASP A 40 5.88 -0.89 0.01
N PHE A 41 6.73 -0.61 1.00
CA PHE A 41 7.92 -1.39 1.32
C PHE A 41 7.77 -2.07 2.68
N LYS A 42 8.46 -3.20 2.87
CA LYS A 42 8.57 -3.85 4.18
C LYS A 42 9.30 -2.94 5.18
N THR A 43 8.94 -3.08 6.45
CA THR A 43 9.76 -2.54 7.53
C THR A 43 11.12 -3.27 7.57
N PRO A 44 12.16 -2.65 8.14
CA PRO A 44 13.41 -3.36 8.41
C PRO A 44 13.20 -4.61 9.26
N ASP A 45 14.10 -5.59 9.10
CA ASP A 45 14.18 -6.75 9.99
C ASP A 45 14.55 -6.31 11.42
N PHE A 46 14.10 -7.09 12.41
CA PHE A 46 14.32 -6.83 13.84
C PHE A 46 15.73 -7.20 14.33
#